data_AF-A0A2G9TIT2-F1
#
_entry.id   AF-A0A2G9TIT2-F1
#
_cell.length_a   1.000
_cell.length_b   1.000
_cell.length_c   1.000
_cell.angle_alpha   90.00
_cell.angle_beta   90.00
_cell.angle_gamma   90.00
#
_symmetry.space_group_name_H-M   'P 1'
#
loop_
_entity.id
_entity.type
_entity.pdbx_description
1 polymer ?
#
loop_
_entity_poly.entity_id
_entity_poly.type
_entity_poly.pdbx_seq_one_letter_code
_entity_poly.pdbx_strand_id
1 'polypeptide(L)'
;YPRTLGQVRMIEEVAPLDLVVELRVPKKVLIDRLSKQLVHHGEDDITGEPLFKREDDAAEVVGRRLEVHAKTESKVVDYYRNHGNCVTMNGDKSTVVFQAVSEMMNDLLKKRAFG
;
A
#
# COMPACT_ATOMS: atom_id res chain seq x y z
N TYR A 1 -9.53 6.79 -3.39
CA TYR A 1 -8.89 5.61 -4.03
C TYR A 1 -8.97 5.74 -5.54
N PRO A 2 -7.84 5.94 -6.22
CA PRO A 2 -7.71 5.58 -7.63
C PRO A 2 -6.96 4.26 -7.78
N ARG A 3 -7.62 3.24 -8.34
CA ARG A 3 -7.01 2.00 -8.86
C ARG A 3 -7.04 1.95 -10.39
N THR A 4 -7.63 2.95 -11.03
CA THR A 4 -7.71 3.09 -12.49
C THR A 4 -7.42 4.53 -12.91
N LEU A 5 -6.95 4.71 -14.15
CA LEU A 5 -6.73 6.04 -14.72
C LEU A 5 -8.01 6.89 -14.81
N GLY A 6 -9.18 6.25 -14.94
CA GLY A 6 -10.46 6.96 -14.90
C GLY A 6 -10.68 7.65 -13.55
N GLN A 7 -10.39 6.93 -12.46
CA GLN A 7 -10.48 7.48 -11.11
C GLN A 7 -9.42 8.55 -10.84
N VAL A 8 -8.21 8.42 -11.40
CA VAL A 8 -7.17 9.47 -11.33
C VAL A 8 -7.72 10.77 -11.89
N ARG A 9 -8.25 10.75 -13.12
CA ARG A 9 -8.80 11.97 -13.75
C ARG A 9 -9.91 12.61 -12.93
N MET A 10 -10.84 11.81 -12.42
CA MET A 10 -11.93 12.31 -11.57
C MET A 10 -11.42 12.98 -10.28
N ILE A 11 -10.37 12.44 -9.66
CA ILE A 11 -9.79 13.01 -8.44
C ILE A 11 -9.04 14.29 -8.78
N GLU A 12 -8.20 14.28 -9.82
CA GLU A 12 -7.42 15.44 -10.25
C GLU A 12 -8.30 16.64 -10.64
N GLU A 13 -9.50 16.41 -11.17
CA GLU A 13 -10.47 17.48 -11.46
C GLU A 13 -11.07 18.12 -10.20
N VAL A 14 -11.21 17.37 -9.11
CA VAL A 14 -11.86 17.84 -7.87
C VAL A 14 -10.83 18.37 -6.88
N ALA A 15 -9.73 17.63 -6.69
CA ALA A 15 -8.66 17.91 -5.74
C ALA A 15 -7.36 17.27 -6.25
N PRO A 16 -6.50 18.05 -6.93
CA PRO A 16 -5.17 17.59 -7.37
C PRO A 16 -4.37 17.05 -6.20
N LEU A 17 -3.70 15.91 -6.39
CA LEU A 17 -2.93 15.30 -5.31
C LEU A 17 -1.55 15.95 -5.20
N ASP A 18 -1.24 16.49 -4.02
CA ASP A 18 0.05 17.10 -3.70
C ASP A 18 1.16 16.03 -3.48
N LEU A 19 0.78 14.83 -3.04
CA LEU A 19 1.72 13.74 -2.73
C LEU A 19 1.09 12.36 -2.94
N VAL A 20 1.82 11.48 -3.63
CA VAL A 20 1.54 10.05 -3.74
C VAL A 20 2.72 9.26 -3.19
N VAL A 21 2.46 8.30 -2.30
CA VAL A 21 3.49 7.43 -1.74
C VAL A 21 3.35 6.02 -2.29
N GLU A 22 4.36 5.56 -3.01
CA GLU A 22 4.44 4.19 -3.52
C GLU A 22 5.35 3.36 -2.62
N LEU A 23 4.79 2.33 -1.97
CA LEU A 23 5.54 1.36 -1.18
C LEU A 23 5.94 0.17 -2.05
N ARG A 24 7.22 0.11 -2.44
CA ARG A 24 7.76 -1.05 -3.15
C ARG A 24 8.24 -2.09 -2.17
N VAL A 25 7.63 -3.27 -2.24
CA VAL A 25 8.04 -4.45 -1.49
C VAL A 25 8.27 -5.59 -2.48
N PRO A 26 9.39 -6.33 -2.42
CA PRO A 26 9.62 -7.46 -3.29
C PRO A 26 8.50 -8.50 -3.19
N LYS A 27 8.04 -9.03 -4.33
CA LYS A 27 6.96 -10.03 -4.40
C LYS A 27 7.20 -11.22 -3.45
N LYS A 28 8.45 -11.67 -3.34
CA LYS A 28 8.85 -12.76 -2.42
C LYS A 28 8.56 -12.42 -0.95
N VAL A 29 8.84 -11.19 -0.53
CA VAL A 29 8.58 -10.71 0.84
C VAL A 29 7.08 -10.58 1.09
N LEU A 30 6.31 -10.11 0.10
CA LEU A 30 4.84 -10.04 0.20
C LEU A 30 4.20 -11.42 0.31
N ILE A 31 4.63 -12.38 -0.52
CA ILE A 31 4.15 -13.76 -0.45
C ILE A 31 4.53 -14.37 0.89
N ASP A 32 5.77 -14.21 1.35
CA ASP A 32 6.23 -14.72 2.64
C ASP A 32 5.39 -14.16 3.80
N ARG A 33 5.12 -12.85 3.81
CA ARG A 33 4.28 -12.21 4.85
C ARG A 33 2.82 -12.67 4.83
N LEU A 34 2.20 -12.67 3.66
CA LEU A 34 0.79 -13.02 3.51
C LEU A 34 0.55 -14.52 3.71
N SER A 35 1.50 -15.37 3.33
CA SER A 35 1.42 -16.82 3.55
C SER A 35 1.72 -17.23 5.00
N LYS A 36 2.58 -16.45 5.69
CA LYS A 36 2.89 -16.55 7.13
C LYS A 36 1.93 -15.81 8.04
N GLN A 37 0.93 -15.12 7.48
CA GLN A 37 -0.24 -14.69 8.23
C GLN A 37 -1.07 -15.93 8.61
N LEU A 38 -0.44 -16.83 9.38
CA LEU A 38 -1.13 -17.75 10.24
C LEU A 38 -1.72 -16.83 11.31
N VAL A 39 -3.01 -16.58 11.17
CA VAL A 39 -3.91 -16.30 12.30
C VAL A 39 -3.40 -17.18 13.42
N HIS A 40 -2.91 -16.53 14.48
CA HIS A 40 -2.05 -17.14 15.50
C HIS A 40 -2.51 -18.57 15.81
N HIS A 41 -1.59 -19.51 16.00
CA HIS A 41 -1.91 -20.83 16.55
C HIS A 41 -2.45 -20.66 17.98
N GLY A 42 -3.67 -20.16 18.12
CA GLY A 42 -4.18 -19.56 19.33
C GLY A 42 -5.57 -18.99 19.13
N GLU A 43 -6.30 -18.95 20.24
CA GLU A 43 -7.60 -18.35 20.38
C GLU A 43 -7.51 -16.82 20.15
N ASP A 44 -8.60 -16.20 19.70
CA ASP A 44 -8.71 -14.75 19.61
C ASP A 44 -8.46 -14.11 20.99
N ASP A 45 -7.58 -13.10 21.05
CA ASP A 45 -7.17 -12.48 22.33
C ASP A 45 -8.33 -11.79 23.08
N ILE A 46 -9.45 -11.51 22.41
CA ILE A 46 -10.62 -10.82 22.96
C ILE A 46 -11.78 -11.78 23.20
N THR A 47 -12.07 -12.68 22.26
CA THR A 47 -13.24 -13.57 22.31
C THR A 47 -12.91 -15.00 22.74
N GLY A 48 -11.63 -15.41 22.68
CA GLY A 48 -11.23 -16.79 22.94
C GLY A 48 -11.64 -17.78 21.85
N GLU A 49 -12.19 -17.31 20.72
CA GLU A 49 -12.62 -18.21 19.65
C GLU A 49 -11.44 -18.73 18.84
N PRO A 50 -11.47 -19.99 18.37
CA PRO A 50 -10.38 -20.56 17.60
C PRO A 50 -10.19 -19.81 16.28
N LEU A 51 -8.98 -19.29 16.08
CA LEU A 51 -8.61 -18.64 14.84
C LEU A 51 -8.39 -19.69 13.74
N PHE A 52 -8.96 -19.47 12.56
CA PHE A 52 -8.79 -20.35 11.40
C PHE A 52 -8.11 -19.61 10.25
N LYS A 53 -7.25 -20.33 9.53
CA LYS A 53 -6.58 -19.81 8.33
C LYS A 53 -7.61 -19.60 7.22
N ARG A 54 -7.64 -18.43 6.59
CA ARG A 54 -8.55 -18.17 5.48
C ARG A 54 -8.01 -18.88 4.23
N GLU A 55 -8.91 -19.40 3.39
CA GLU A 55 -8.54 -20.05 2.12
C GLU A 55 -7.81 -19.08 1.17
N ASP A 56 -8.06 -17.79 1.32
CA ASP A 56 -7.43 -16.69 0.56
C ASP A 56 -5.93 -16.49 0.85
N ASP A 57 -5.41 -17.02 1.97
CA ASP A 57 -4.01 -16.89 2.39
C ASP A 57 -3.11 -17.98 1.77
N ALA A 58 -3.67 -18.82 0.90
CA ALA A 58 -2.89 -19.76 0.10
C ALA A 58 -1.93 -19.01 -0.82
N ALA A 59 -0.67 -19.46 -0.88
CA ALA A 59 0.40 -18.78 -1.63
C ALA A 59 0.05 -18.56 -3.11
N GLU A 60 -0.71 -19.48 -3.72
CA GLU A 60 -1.19 -19.37 -5.10
C GLU A 60 -2.20 -18.23 -5.28
N VAL A 61 -3.15 -18.09 -4.35
CA VAL A 61 -4.16 -17.02 -4.36
C VAL A 61 -3.49 -15.66 -4.14
N VAL A 62 -2.56 -15.59 -3.20
CA VAL A 62 -1.73 -14.40 -2.95
C VAL A 62 -0.94 -14.03 -4.21
N GLY A 63 -0.30 -15.00 -4.86
CA GLY A 63 0.46 -14.78 -6.08
C GLY A 63 -0.38 -14.19 -7.21
N ARG A 64 -1.61 -14.71 -7.40
CA ARG A 64 -2.57 -14.23 -8.40
C ARG A 64 -3.08 -12.83 -8.08
N ARG A 65 -3.39 -12.55 -6.80
CA ARG A 65 -3.80 -11.21 -6.34
C ARG A 65 -2.71 -10.17 -6.60
N LEU A 66 -1.46 -10.48 -6.30
CA LEU A 66 -0.32 -9.60 -6.56
C LEU A 66 -0.12 -9.33 -8.06
N GLU A 67 -0.34 -10.33 -8.92
CA GLU A 67 -0.24 -10.16 -10.36
C GLU A 67 -1.35 -9.25 -10.91
N VAL A 68 -2.60 -9.47 -10.50
CA VAL A 68 -3.72 -8.62 -10.90
C VAL A 68 -3.48 -7.18 -10.45
N HIS A 69 -3.10 -7.00 -9.19
CA HIS A 69 -2.79 -5.70 -8.61
C HIS A 69 -1.69 -4.97 -9.41
N ALA A 70 -0.59 -5.65 -9.74
CA ALA A 70 0.48 -5.07 -10.56
C ALA A 70 -0.02 -4.64 -11.95
N LYS A 71 -0.92 -5.41 -12.58
CA LYS A 71 -1.47 -5.07 -13.91
C LYS A 71 -2.41 -3.87 -13.88
N THR A 72 -3.24 -3.73 -12.84
CA THR A 72 -4.17 -2.60 -12.71
C THR A 72 -3.50 -1.33 -12.21
N GLU A 73 -2.61 -1.45 -11.23
CA GLU A 73 -2.10 -0.29 -10.48
C GLU A 73 -0.81 0.29 -11.07
N SER A 74 -0.07 -0.48 -11.90
CA SER A 74 1.09 0.04 -12.64
C SER A 74 0.76 1.33 -13.39
N LYS A 75 -0.36 1.37 -14.11
CA LYS A 75 -0.77 2.55 -14.89
C LYS A 75 -1.04 3.78 -14.01
N VAL A 76 -1.61 3.58 -12.83
CA VAL A 76 -1.90 4.69 -11.90
C VAL A 76 -0.62 5.22 -11.29
N VAL A 77 0.26 4.33 -10.85
CA VAL A 77 1.55 4.73 -10.28
C VAL A 77 2.42 5.42 -11.33
N ASP A 78 2.47 4.90 -12.55
CA ASP A 78 3.22 5.51 -13.66
C ASP A 78 2.71 6.92 -13.99
N TYR A 79 1.39 7.15 -13.93
CA TYR A 79 0.82 8.48 -14.07
C TYR A 79 1.40 9.47 -13.06
N TYR A 80 1.37 9.13 -11.77
CA TYR A 80 1.87 10.02 -10.70
C TYR A 80 3.40 10.15 -10.69
N ARG A 81 4.14 9.10 -11.10
CA ARG A 81 5.59 9.22 -11.31
C ARG A 81 5.92 10.24 -12.40
N ASN A 82 5.19 10.21 -13.51
CA ASN A 82 5.41 11.16 -14.60
C ASN A 82 5.00 12.60 -14.25
N HIS A 83 4.07 12.78 -13.31
CA HIS A 83 3.66 14.10 -12.82
C HIS A 83 4.58 14.67 -11.74
N GLY A 84 5.56 13.89 -11.25
CA GLY A 84 6.57 14.37 -10.30
C GLY A 84 6.09 14.45 -8.84
N ASN A 85 4.86 14.03 -8.53
CA ASN A 85 4.28 14.01 -7.19
C ASN A 85 4.30 12.63 -6.52
N CYS A 86 4.92 11.63 -7.16
CA CYS A 86 5.06 10.29 -6.58
C CYS A 86 6.44 10.08 -5.93
N VAL A 87 6.44 9.72 -4.65
CA VAL A 87 7.62 9.29 -3.90
C VAL A 87 7.58 7.77 -3.75
N THR A 88 8.57 7.10 -4.31
CA THR A 88 8.74 5.64 -4.17
C THR A 88 9.69 5.35 -3.02
N MET A 89 9.27 4.48 -2.09
CA MET A 89 10.09 4.05 -0.96
C MET A 89 10.04 2.53 -0.77
N ASN A 90 11.06 1.98 -0.12
CA ASN A 90 11.08 0.55 0.19
C ASN A 90 10.16 0.26 1.39
N GLY A 91 9.17 -0.62 1.19
CA GLY A 91 8.20 -1.05 2.19
C GLY A 91 8.64 -2.24 3.06
N ASP A 92 9.93 -2.60 3.04
CA ASP A 92 10.45 -3.78 3.73
C ASP A 92 10.30 -3.72 5.26
N LYS A 93 10.11 -2.57 5.88
CA LYS A 93 9.81 -2.49 7.33
C LYS A 93 8.74 -1.45 7.60
N SER A 94 7.62 -1.87 8.20
CA SER A 94 6.47 -1.01 8.49
C SER A 94 6.82 0.19 9.37
N THR A 95 7.71 0.02 10.35
CA THR A 95 8.14 1.10 11.25
C THR A 95 8.94 2.19 10.52
N VAL A 96 9.85 1.78 9.63
CA VAL A 96 10.68 2.70 8.83
C VAL A 96 9.81 3.46 7.84
N VAL A 97 8.87 2.76 7.20
CA VAL A 97 7.89 3.38 6.29
C VAL A 97 7.04 4.41 7.02
N PHE A 98 6.51 4.05 8.19
CA PHE A 98 5.65 4.93 8.96
C PHE A 98 6.38 6.23 9.35
N GLN A 99 7.62 6.11 9.80
CA GLN A 99 8.44 7.28 10.15
C GLN A 99 8.68 8.18 8.92
N ALA A 100 9.11 7.59 7.80
CA ALA A 100 9.38 8.34 6.58
C ALA A 100 8.13 9.07 6.04
N VAL A 101 6.97 8.40 6.04
CA VAL A 101 5.69 9.00 5.63
C VAL A 101 5.29 10.13 6.57
N SER A 102 5.45 9.94 7.88
CA SER A 102 5.11 10.95 8.89
C SER A 102 5.98 12.21 8.74
N GLU A 103 7.28 12.04 8.50
CA GLU A 103 8.21 13.15 8.27
C GLU A 103 7.84 13.93 7.00
N MET A 104 7.61 13.24 5.88
CA MET A 104 7.19 13.89 4.63
C MET A 104 5.87 14.65 4.76
N MET A 105 4.88 14.08 5.44
CA MET A 105 3.60 14.74 5.67
C MET A 105 3.78 16.01 6.50
N ASN A 106 4.59 15.95 7.57
CA ASN A 106 4.88 17.11 8.41
C ASN A 106 5.58 18.22 7.62
N ASP A 107 6.54 17.87 6.76
CA ASP A 107 7.25 18.85 5.94
C ASP A 107 6.33 19.53 4.91
N LEU A 108 5.41 18.77 4.30
CA LEU A 108 4.40 19.32 3.40
C LEU A 108 3.45 20.27 4.12
N LEU A 109 2.95 19.87 5.30
CA LEU A 109 2.06 20.70 6.10
C LEU A 109 2.75 22.00 6.55
N LYS A 110 4.03 21.94 6.94
CA LYS A 110 4.82 23.13 7.27
C LYS A 110 5.00 24.06 6.07
N LYS A 111 5.38 23.52 4.90
CA LYS A 111 5.52 24.32 3.67
C LYS A 111 4.21 25.02 3.29
N ARG A 112 3.07 24.38 3.52
CA ARG A 112 1.74 24.95 3.24
C ARG A 112 1.26 25.96 4.29
N ALA A 113 1.71 25.84 5.54
CA ALA A 113 1.36 26.77 6.61
C ALA A 113 2.16 28.08 6.57
N PHE A 114 3.35 28.06 5.96
CA PHE A 114 4.29 29.20 5.92
C PHE A 114 4.60 29.70 4.50
N GLY A 115 3.91 29.19 3.48
CA GLY A 115 4.10 29.53 2.07
C GLY A 115 2.89 30.24 1.47
#